data_AF-A0A8C7WZG7-F1
#
_entry.id   AF-A0A8C7WZG7-F1
#
_cell.length_a   1.000
_cell.length_b   1.000
_cell.length_c   1.000
_cell.angle_alpha   90.00
_cell.angle_beta   90.00
_cell.angle_gamma   90.00
#
_symmetry.space_group_name_H-M   'P 1'
#
loop_
_entity.id
_entity.type
_entity.pdbx_description
1 polymer ?
#
loop_
_entity_poly.entity_id
_entity_poly.type
_entity_poly.pdbx_seq_one_letter_code
_entity_poly.pdbx_strand_id
1 'polypeptide(L)'
;ECPLSVYLFLLSVQLLNLHIKLSPLKGLIVAEREIFISQLADDTALFLRDASQVAVAIDIIQSFSKASGRTLNLNKCEILPVKNCLLTSIQGFPVKTSVTYLGIQITKDTRCSTNFCPLIDKTPKPLNQWLQRDLSSKGRFLLTKAEGISRLTYAAQSLQVNNTVCNAINKILYNFLWRNKTHYIRKSVILNTSDKGGLNCIDFTSHNNTLKVNWIKKYFNNPTSIWNFIPHFVFSKLGGLNFLLCCNYSIPKIPLKLSNFHQQVLLAWALIYKHNFSPQSCIIWNNCNIVYKRKTLFLNNWFNHGIIFLNQLFKEPGLLYNYSEFTMQYKIPITPKEFAVVFDAVASGLCMLFRGFYSTHPLTLHPPDALKSPLGSFCFTSAKQLNSKIRALFQDNLVCVPSAAFYWANFTSNIEWKKVWSLPQKYFLANEVKEISFKLLHRFYPVKHYLTTFKADINTSRTFCQKQPETCSHLFWSCEFTYRFWKNIHKFITDSIFADIQLYYKTYFLVFIALMSKTAMLSFV
;
A
#
# COMPACT_ATOMS: atom_id res chain seq x y z
N GLU A 1 -33.32 -8.06 5.02
CA GLU A 1 -33.61 -6.62 4.86
C GLU A 1 -34.22 -6.37 3.49
N CYS A 2 -35.19 -5.47 3.38
CA CYS A 2 -35.79 -5.09 2.10
C CYS A 2 -34.77 -4.28 1.26
N PRO A 3 -34.34 -4.72 0.06
CA PRO A 3 -33.34 -4.00 -0.73
C PRO A 3 -33.74 -2.56 -1.10
N LEU A 4 -35.05 -2.28 -1.16
CA LEU A 4 -35.59 -0.98 -1.53
C LEU A 4 -35.49 0.07 -0.41
N SER A 5 -35.42 -0.36 0.86
CA SER A 5 -35.48 0.55 2.01
C SER A 5 -34.36 1.59 2.01
N VAL A 6 -33.15 1.21 1.57
CA VAL A 6 -31.99 2.10 1.48
C VAL A 6 -32.24 3.25 0.51
N TYR A 7 -32.81 2.96 -0.67
CA TYR A 7 -33.09 3.99 -1.67
C TYR A 7 -34.20 4.94 -1.23
N LEU A 8 -35.26 4.40 -0.63
CA LEU A 8 -36.34 5.23 -0.05
C LEU A 8 -35.81 6.13 1.07
N PHE A 9 -34.92 5.60 1.90
CA PHE A 9 -34.23 6.38 2.92
C PHE A 9 -33.40 7.50 2.29
N LEU A 10 -32.59 7.22 1.25
CA LEU A 10 -31.77 8.21 0.58
C LEU A 10 -32.62 9.34 -0.06
N LEU A 11 -33.76 9.01 -0.66
CA LEU A 11 -34.70 10.01 -1.20
C LEU A 11 -35.18 10.98 -0.11
N SER A 12 -35.55 10.46 1.07
CA SER A 12 -35.99 11.31 2.19
C SER A 12 -34.88 12.24 2.71
N VAL A 13 -33.63 11.76 2.78
CA VAL A 13 -32.48 12.55 3.28
C VAL A 13 -31.98 13.54 2.23
N GLN A 14 -32.18 13.25 0.95
CA GLN A 14 -31.88 14.20 -0.13
C GLN A 14 -32.70 15.50 0.00
N LEU A 15 -33.94 15.42 0.50
CA LEU A 15 -34.75 16.61 0.78
C LEU A 15 -34.14 17.48 1.88
N LEU A 16 -33.57 16.88 2.94
CA LEU A 16 -32.82 17.62 3.97
C LEU A 16 -31.60 18.32 3.36
N ASN A 17 -30.86 17.64 2.48
CA ASN A 17 -29.70 18.22 1.80
C ASN A 17 -30.09 19.46 0.98
N LEU A 18 -31.19 19.38 0.22
CA LEU A 18 -31.73 20.48 -0.56
C LEU A 18 -32.22 21.62 0.34
N HIS A 19 -32.96 21.29 1.40
CA HIS A 19 -33.48 22.28 2.34
C HIS A 19 -32.34 23.11 2.97
N ILE A 20 -31.26 22.45 3.39
CA ILE A 20 -30.08 23.12 3.94
C ILE A 20 -29.40 24.01 2.89
N LYS A 21 -29.23 23.53 1.66
CA LYS A 21 -28.57 24.30 0.58
C LYS A 21 -29.36 25.53 0.14
N LEU A 22 -30.68 25.49 0.23
CA LEU A 22 -31.57 26.61 -0.13
C LEU A 22 -31.86 27.55 1.05
N SER A 23 -31.41 27.20 2.25
CA SER A 23 -31.61 27.98 3.46
C SER A 23 -30.61 29.16 3.57
N PRO A 24 -30.84 30.13 4.48
CA PRO A 24 -29.88 31.20 4.76
C PRO A 24 -28.64 30.74 5.57
N LEU A 25 -28.48 29.43 5.80
CA LEU A 25 -27.36 28.87 6.54
C LEU A 25 -26.04 29.18 5.83
N LYS A 26 -25.04 29.67 6.58
CA LYS A 26 -23.70 29.96 6.05
C LYS A 26 -22.74 28.83 6.39
N GLY A 27 -22.13 28.28 5.36
CA GLY A 27 -21.24 27.14 5.42
C GLY A 27 -19.80 27.50 5.75
N LEU A 28 -18.96 26.47 5.88
CA LEU A 28 -17.52 26.66 6.03
C LEU A 28 -16.88 26.89 4.65
N ILE A 29 -16.08 27.95 4.50
CA ILE A 29 -15.35 28.21 3.26
C ILE A 29 -13.96 27.53 3.35
N VAL A 30 -13.69 26.62 2.42
CA VAL A 30 -12.41 25.91 2.30
C VAL A 30 -12.02 25.90 0.83
N ALA A 31 -10.78 26.27 0.50
CA ALA A 31 -10.28 26.24 -0.87
C ALA A 31 -11.24 26.92 -1.88
N GLU A 32 -11.70 28.13 -1.54
CA GLU A 32 -12.62 28.96 -2.34
C GLU A 32 -14.02 28.35 -2.56
N ARG A 33 -14.34 27.26 -1.87
CA ARG A 33 -15.64 26.60 -1.93
C ARG A 33 -16.32 26.61 -0.57
N GLU A 34 -17.59 26.99 -0.56
CA GLU A 34 -18.43 26.86 0.63
C GLU A 34 -19.00 25.44 0.73
N ILE A 35 -18.83 24.81 1.89
CA ILE A 35 -19.36 23.49 2.22
C ILE A 35 -20.37 23.62 3.35
N PHE A 36 -21.48 22.90 3.23
CA PHE A 36 -22.60 22.97 4.19
C PHE A 36 -22.82 21.64 4.89
N ILE A 37 -22.76 20.54 4.13
CA ILE A 37 -23.22 19.25 4.60
C ILE A 37 -22.47 18.09 3.93
N SER A 38 -22.17 17.05 4.70
CA SER A 38 -21.76 15.72 4.22
C SER A 38 -22.67 14.68 4.87
N GLN A 39 -23.16 13.72 4.09
CA GLN A 39 -24.08 12.69 4.57
C GLN A 39 -23.67 11.32 4.04
N LEU A 40 -23.73 10.31 4.90
CA LEU A 40 -23.68 8.91 4.53
C LEU A 40 -24.78 8.18 5.32
N ALA A 41 -25.86 7.80 4.63
CA ALA A 41 -27.07 7.31 5.27
C ALA A 41 -27.56 8.29 6.36
N ASP A 42 -27.69 7.84 7.61
CA ASP A 42 -28.13 8.65 8.76
C ASP A 42 -27.02 9.53 9.34
N ASP A 43 -25.75 9.17 9.16
CA ASP A 43 -24.62 9.97 9.62
C ASP A 43 -24.52 11.27 8.80
N THR A 44 -24.84 12.39 9.45
CA THR A 44 -24.82 13.73 8.86
C THR A 44 -23.85 14.64 9.60
N ALA A 45 -22.92 15.25 8.87
CA ALA A 45 -22.03 16.30 9.37
C ALA A 45 -22.38 17.64 8.72
N LEU A 46 -22.65 18.65 9.54
CA LEU A 46 -22.81 20.04 9.09
C LEU A 46 -21.52 20.82 9.25
N PHE A 47 -21.22 21.64 8.24
CA PHE A 47 -20.08 22.53 8.22
C PHE A 47 -20.60 23.95 8.34
N LEU A 48 -20.34 24.56 9.49
CA LEU A 48 -20.88 25.87 9.86
C LEU A 48 -19.76 26.90 9.86
N ARG A 49 -20.05 28.11 9.37
CA ARG A 49 -19.07 29.20 9.32
C ARG A 49 -18.55 29.59 10.70
N ASP A 50 -19.47 29.69 11.66
CA ASP A 50 -19.22 30.18 13.01
C ASP A 50 -20.33 29.72 13.97
N ALA A 51 -20.16 29.97 15.27
CA ALA A 51 -21.08 29.51 16.32
C ALA A 51 -22.51 30.07 16.19
N SER A 52 -22.71 31.24 15.56
CA SER A 52 -24.05 31.82 15.38
C SER A 52 -24.93 30.97 14.46
N GLN A 53 -24.31 30.22 13.54
CA GLN A 53 -25.01 29.38 12.58
C GLN A 53 -25.57 28.09 13.21
N VAL A 54 -25.20 27.77 14.44
CA VAL A 54 -25.70 26.58 15.15
C VAL A 54 -27.20 26.69 15.39
N ALA A 55 -27.70 27.84 15.85
CA ALA A 55 -29.13 28.07 16.08
C ALA A 55 -29.93 27.93 14.77
N VAL A 56 -29.45 28.58 13.70
CA VAL A 56 -30.06 28.50 12.36
C VAL A 56 -30.13 27.05 11.87
N ALA A 57 -29.06 26.28 12.06
CA ALA A 57 -29.03 24.86 11.69
C ALA A 57 -30.08 24.03 12.46
N ILE A 58 -30.24 24.29 13.76
CA ILE A 58 -31.25 23.62 14.59
C ILE A 58 -32.65 23.91 14.03
N ASP A 59 -32.98 25.17 13.74
CA ASP A 59 -34.29 25.56 13.23
C ASP A 59 -34.64 24.87 11.91
N ILE A 60 -33.67 24.81 10.98
CA ILE A 60 -33.80 24.13 9.69
C ILE A 60 -34.04 22.62 9.89
N ILE A 61 -33.27 21.99 10.78
CA ILE A 61 -33.44 20.55 11.06
C ILE A 61 -34.78 20.29 11.73
N GLN A 62 -35.23 21.14 12.65
CA GLN A 62 -36.53 21.01 13.30
C GLN A 62 -37.68 21.16 12.30
N SER A 63 -37.57 22.09 11.35
CA SER A 63 -38.53 22.23 10.25
C SER A 63 -38.62 20.94 9.42
N PHE A 64 -37.47 20.40 9.00
CA PHE A 64 -37.42 19.12 8.29
C PHE A 64 -37.96 17.96 9.14
N SER A 65 -37.67 17.95 10.44
CA SER A 65 -38.13 16.95 11.39
C SER A 65 -39.65 16.88 11.46
N LYS A 66 -40.30 18.04 11.56
CA LYS A 66 -41.77 18.17 11.55
C LYS A 66 -42.38 17.64 10.25
N ALA A 67 -41.76 17.93 9.10
CA ALA A 67 -42.26 17.49 7.80
C ALA A 67 -42.05 15.99 7.52
N SER A 68 -40.91 15.44 7.93
CA SER A 68 -40.51 14.05 7.63
C SER A 68 -40.90 13.04 8.71
N GLY A 69 -41.32 13.50 9.89
CA GLY A 69 -41.54 12.67 11.07
C GLY A 69 -40.25 12.13 11.70
N ARG A 70 -39.07 12.58 11.26
CA ARG A 70 -37.77 12.14 11.79
C ARG A 70 -37.23 13.10 12.83
N THR A 71 -36.95 12.63 14.03
CA THR A 71 -36.36 13.44 15.09
C THR A 71 -34.84 13.31 15.12
N LEU A 72 -34.13 14.44 15.17
CA LEU A 72 -32.70 14.44 15.38
C LEU A 72 -32.39 13.97 16.82
N ASN A 73 -31.43 13.06 16.96
CA ASN A 73 -30.98 12.61 18.28
C ASN A 73 -29.97 13.60 18.85
N LEU A 74 -30.47 14.62 19.56
CA LEU A 74 -29.65 15.72 20.11
C LEU A 74 -28.53 15.22 21.01
N ASN A 75 -28.74 14.11 21.73
CA ASN A 75 -27.75 13.52 22.65
C ASN A 75 -26.54 12.94 21.92
N LYS A 76 -26.66 12.65 20.61
CA LYS A 76 -25.57 12.16 19.77
C LYS A 76 -24.84 13.28 19.01
N CYS A 77 -25.37 14.50 19.04
CA CYS A 77 -24.76 15.63 18.33
C CYS A 77 -23.62 16.24 19.15
N GLU A 78 -22.50 16.46 18.47
CA GLU A 78 -21.30 17.04 19.05
C GLU A 78 -20.75 18.13 18.12
N ILE A 79 -20.12 19.15 18.69
CA ILE A 79 -19.48 20.23 17.94
C ILE A 79 -17.97 20.06 18.00
N LEU A 80 -17.33 19.96 16.83
CA LEU A 80 -15.86 20.03 16.70
C LEU A 80 -15.46 21.41 16.13
N PRO A 81 -14.90 22.32 16.94
CA PRO A 81 -14.48 23.62 16.47
C PRO A 81 -13.18 23.50 15.66
N VAL A 82 -13.17 24.02 14.43
CA VAL A 82 -11.98 24.02 13.56
C VAL A 82 -10.85 24.86 14.16
N LYS A 83 -11.21 26.02 14.72
CA LYS A 83 -10.30 26.88 15.51
C LYS A 83 -10.41 26.58 17.00
N ASN A 84 -9.56 27.17 17.83
CA ASN A 84 -9.68 27.01 19.28
C ASN A 84 -10.98 27.67 19.76
N CYS A 85 -11.69 26.97 20.64
CA CYS A 85 -12.93 27.42 21.26
C CYS A 85 -12.82 27.07 22.74
N LEU A 86 -13.09 28.05 23.61
CA LEU A 86 -13.04 27.89 25.06
C LEU A 86 -14.39 27.47 25.65
N LEU A 87 -15.46 27.52 24.84
CA LEU A 87 -16.79 27.12 25.27
C LEU A 87 -16.85 25.60 25.42
N THR A 88 -17.56 25.15 26.46
CA THR A 88 -17.82 23.73 26.73
C THR A 88 -19.09 23.24 26.03
N SER A 89 -20.02 24.14 25.72
CA SER A 89 -21.24 23.84 24.97
C SER A 89 -21.72 25.05 24.14
N ILE A 90 -22.39 24.79 23.01
CA ILE A 90 -23.05 25.80 22.19
C ILE A 90 -24.46 25.30 21.87
N GLN A 91 -25.49 26.07 22.23
CA GLN A 91 -26.90 25.71 22.00
C GLN A 91 -27.25 24.30 22.54
N GLY A 92 -26.74 23.97 23.73
CA GLY A 92 -26.95 22.67 24.37
C GLY A 92 -26.10 21.52 23.82
N PHE A 93 -25.36 21.71 22.72
CA PHE A 93 -24.46 20.68 22.20
C PHE A 93 -23.07 20.78 22.84
N PRO A 94 -22.47 19.65 23.25
CA PRO A 94 -21.13 19.65 23.80
C PRO A 94 -20.08 20.01 22.73
N VAL A 95 -19.17 20.91 23.10
CA VAL A 95 -17.99 21.24 22.30
C VAL A 95 -16.88 20.26 22.67
N LYS A 96 -16.40 19.50 21.68
CA LYS A 96 -15.41 18.44 21.86
C LYS A 96 -14.11 18.79 21.14
N THR A 97 -13.00 18.29 21.66
CA THR A 97 -11.68 18.37 20.99
C THR A 97 -11.48 17.24 19.97
N SER A 98 -12.32 16.20 20.04
CA SER A 98 -12.37 15.09 19.10
C SER A 98 -13.79 14.59 18.91
N VAL A 99 -14.17 14.24 17.68
CA VAL A 99 -15.46 13.60 17.37
C VAL A 99 -15.23 12.37 16.51
N THR A 100 -16.11 11.37 16.63
CA THR A 100 -16.07 10.18 15.76
C THR A 100 -17.00 10.40 14.58
N TYR A 101 -16.49 10.26 13.37
CA TYR A 101 -17.27 10.35 12.14
C TYR A 101 -16.91 9.16 11.23
N LEU A 102 -17.91 8.38 10.84
CA LEU A 102 -17.76 7.19 10.00
C LEU A 102 -16.72 6.19 10.54
N GLY A 103 -16.64 6.03 11.85
CA GLY A 103 -15.68 5.13 12.51
C GLY A 103 -14.24 5.65 12.60
N ILE A 104 -13.99 6.91 12.21
CA ILE A 104 -12.68 7.58 12.37
C ILE A 104 -12.82 8.72 13.38
N GLN A 105 -11.94 8.75 14.37
CA GLN A 105 -11.85 9.85 15.32
C GLN A 105 -11.09 11.03 14.68
N ILE A 106 -11.80 12.13 14.49
CA ILE A 106 -11.28 13.38 13.94
C ILE A 106 -10.74 14.23 15.08
N THR A 107 -9.43 14.51 15.05
CA THR A 107 -8.72 15.35 16.03
C THR A 107 -7.81 16.35 15.33
N LYS A 108 -7.29 17.35 16.06
CA LYS A 108 -6.37 18.35 15.50
C LYS A 108 -4.94 17.81 15.33
N ASP A 109 -4.40 17.11 16.32
CA ASP A 109 -2.95 16.83 16.37
C ASP A 109 -2.57 15.35 16.23
N THR A 110 -3.31 14.41 16.82
CA THR A 110 -2.86 13.02 17.05
C THR A 110 -3.58 11.96 16.21
N ARG A 111 -4.02 12.30 14.99
CA ARG A 111 -4.93 11.43 14.18
C ARG A 111 -4.45 9.98 13.99
N CYS A 112 -3.16 9.77 13.76
CA CYS A 112 -2.63 8.43 13.52
C CYS A 112 -2.71 7.55 14.78
N SER A 113 -2.11 7.98 15.90
CA SER A 113 -2.11 7.19 17.14
C SER A 113 -3.53 7.01 17.67
N THR A 114 -4.34 8.07 17.69
CA THR A 114 -5.73 8.03 18.17
C THR A 114 -6.56 6.95 17.47
N ASN A 115 -6.38 6.76 16.16
CA ASN A 115 -7.15 5.76 15.41
C ASN A 115 -6.49 4.38 15.34
N PHE A 116 -5.15 4.31 15.26
CA PHE A 116 -4.45 3.03 15.08
C PHE A 116 -4.12 2.31 16.38
N CYS A 117 -3.81 3.00 17.48
CA CYS A 117 -3.50 2.34 18.75
C CYS A 117 -4.66 1.43 19.22
N PRO A 118 -5.93 1.89 19.26
CA PRO A 118 -7.04 1.02 19.64
C PRO A 118 -7.24 -0.17 18.70
N LEU A 119 -6.97 0.00 17.39
CA LEU A 119 -7.04 -1.09 16.43
C LEU A 119 -5.91 -2.10 16.67
N ILE A 120 -4.69 -1.63 16.92
CA ILE A 120 -3.53 -2.45 17.25
C ILE A 120 -3.80 -3.28 18.52
N ASP A 121 -4.35 -2.67 19.56
CA ASP A 121 -4.63 -3.35 20.83
C ASP A 121 -5.74 -4.40 20.70
N LYS A 122 -6.75 -4.12 19.86
CA LYS A 122 -7.85 -5.05 19.60
C LYS A 122 -7.49 -6.18 18.64
N THR A 123 -6.49 -6.02 17.76
CA THR A 123 -6.17 -7.00 16.71
C THR A 123 -5.65 -8.36 17.24
N PRO A 124 -4.83 -8.44 18.29
CA PRO A 124 -4.36 -9.73 18.81
C PRO A 124 -5.47 -10.65 19.31
N LYS A 125 -6.54 -10.13 19.90
CA LYS A 125 -7.62 -10.94 20.50
C LYS A 125 -8.26 -11.92 19.50
N PRO A 126 -8.85 -11.48 18.36
CA PRO A 126 -9.44 -12.39 17.39
C PRO A 126 -8.38 -13.31 16.76
N LEU A 127 -7.16 -12.83 16.48
CA LEU A 127 -6.09 -13.67 15.97
C LEU A 127 -5.72 -14.79 16.95
N ASN A 128 -5.61 -14.50 18.24
CA ASN A 128 -5.33 -15.51 19.27
C ASN A 128 -6.50 -16.49 19.46
N GLN A 129 -7.75 -16.05 19.29
CA GLN A 129 -8.90 -16.97 19.26
C GLN A 129 -8.77 -17.98 18.11
N TRP A 130 -8.32 -17.55 16.93
CA TRP A 130 -8.05 -18.47 15.82
C TRP A 130 -6.94 -19.48 16.13
N LEU A 131 -5.97 -19.13 16.98
CA LEU A 131 -4.91 -20.07 17.40
C LEU A 131 -5.41 -21.23 18.27
N GLN A 132 -6.66 -21.18 18.78
CA GLN A 132 -7.29 -22.31 19.47
C GLN A 132 -7.66 -23.44 18.50
N ARG A 133 -7.75 -23.16 17.19
CA ARG A 133 -7.95 -24.16 16.14
C ARG A 133 -6.60 -24.65 15.63
N ASP A 134 -6.54 -25.90 15.18
CA ASP A 134 -5.33 -26.41 14.54
C ASP A 134 -5.18 -25.91 13.10
N LEU A 135 -4.58 -24.72 12.98
CA LEU A 135 -4.39 -24.05 11.71
C LEU A 135 -3.01 -24.37 11.12
N SER A 136 -3.00 -24.77 9.85
CA SER A 136 -1.77 -24.82 9.04
C SER A 136 -1.14 -23.42 8.89
N SER A 137 0.14 -23.36 8.51
CA SER A 137 0.84 -22.09 8.27
C SER A 137 0.17 -21.29 7.14
N LYS A 138 -0.37 -21.97 6.13
CA LYS A 138 -1.17 -21.36 5.06
C LYS A 138 -2.52 -20.82 5.56
N GLY A 139 -3.19 -21.55 6.45
CA GLY A 139 -4.43 -21.11 7.10
C GLY A 139 -4.23 -19.87 7.96
N ARG A 140 -3.15 -19.84 8.77
CA ARG A 140 -2.78 -18.64 9.55
C ARG A 140 -2.45 -17.46 8.65
N PHE A 141 -1.73 -17.69 7.57
CA PHE A 141 -1.49 -16.65 6.57
C PHE A 141 -2.79 -16.09 5.94
N LEU A 142 -3.77 -16.94 5.62
CA LEU A 142 -5.05 -16.45 5.11
C LEU A 142 -5.72 -15.51 6.13
N LEU A 143 -5.66 -15.86 7.41
CA LEU A 143 -6.22 -15.06 8.50
C LEU A 143 -5.45 -13.77 8.75
N THR A 144 -4.13 -13.70 8.54
CA THR A 144 -3.42 -12.41 8.62
C THR A 144 -3.99 -11.40 7.62
N LYS A 145 -4.45 -11.87 6.44
CA LYS A 145 -5.11 -11.03 5.44
C LYS A 145 -6.57 -10.75 5.79
N ALA A 146 -7.35 -11.80 6.01
CA ALA A 146 -8.80 -11.74 6.13
C ALA A 146 -9.25 -11.09 7.44
N GLU A 147 -8.49 -11.29 8.53
CA GLU A 147 -8.82 -10.81 9.87
C GLU A 147 -7.89 -9.69 10.31
N GLY A 148 -6.59 -9.79 10.04
CA GLY A 148 -5.61 -8.79 10.49
C GLY A 148 -5.61 -7.52 9.64
N ILE A 149 -5.22 -7.63 8.37
CA ILE A 149 -5.02 -6.48 7.48
C ILE A 149 -6.35 -5.80 7.11
N SER A 150 -7.42 -6.58 6.92
CA SER A 150 -8.75 -6.06 6.56
C SER A 150 -9.25 -5.02 7.57
N ARG A 151 -9.12 -5.29 8.87
CA ARG A 151 -9.50 -4.41 9.98
C ARG A 151 -8.80 -3.06 9.95
N LEU A 152 -7.55 -3.04 9.49
CA LEU A 152 -6.69 -1.85 9.46
C LEU A 152 -6.79 -1.08 8.15
N THR A 153 -7.36 -1.70 7.11
CA THR A 153 -7.36 -1.15 5.75
C THR A 153 -8.22 0.10 5.63
N TYR A 154 -9.39 0.14 6.28
CA TYR A 154 -10.28 1.31 6.21
C TYR A 154 -9.61 2.57 6.77
N ALA A 155 -9.03 2.49 7.98
CA ALA A 155 -8.29 3.61 8.57
C ALA A 155 -7.07 4.01 7.73
N ALA A 156 -6.32 3.03 7.20
CA ALA A 156 -5.13 3.31 6.37
C ALA A 156 -5.47 3.93 5.01
N GLN A 157 -6.68 3.76 4.49
CA GLN A 157 -7.13 4.46 3.29
C GLN A 157 -7.30 5.96 3.53
N SER A 158 -7.81 6.35 4.70
CA SER A 158 -8.19 7.73 5.01
C SER A 158 -7.12 8.52 5.78
N LEU A 159 -6.23 7.83 6.51
CA LEU A 159 -5.26 8.45 7.41
C LEU A 159 -3.82 8.18 6.98
N GLN A 160 -2.93 9.07 7.39
CA GLN A 160 -1.50 8.80 7.32
C GLN A 160 -1.15 7.73 8.35
N VAL A 161 -0.28 6.79 7.97
CA VAL A 161 0.24 5.75 8.87
C VAL A 161 1.73 5.91 9.03
N ASN A 162 2.21 6.14 10.25
CA ASN A 162 3.63 6.24 10.54
C ASN A 162 4.30 4.85 10.61
N ASN A 163 5.62 4.82 10.38
CA ASN A 163 6.38 3.57 10.32
C ASN A 163 6.34 2.78 11.63
N THR A 164 6.22 3.47 12.77
CA THR A 164 6.06 2.84 14.09
C THR A 164 4.80 1.97 14.15
N VAL A 165 3.66 2.50 13.70
CA VAL A 165 2.39 1.77 13.60
C VAL A 165 2.50 0.62 12.59
N CYS A 166 3.09 0.85 11.41
CA CYS A 166 3.30 -0.22 10.43
C CYS A 166 4.13 -1.37 11.00
N ASN A 167 5.20 -1.05 11.75
CA ASN A 167 6.06 -2.04 12.38
C ASN A 167 5.34 -2.81 13.51
N ALA A 168 4.54 -2.13 14.32
CA ALA A 168 3.72 -2.76 15.35
C ALA A 168 2.70 -3.74 14.76
N ILE A 169 1.99 -3.33 13.70
CA ILE A 169 1.05 -4.19 12.97
C ILE A 169 1.77 -5.40 12.39
N ASN A 170 2.88 -5.17 11.67
CA ASN A 170 3.68 -6.24 11.09
C ASN A 170 4.16 -7.24 12.16
N LYS A 171 4.57 -6.76 13.33
CA LYS A 171 4.98 -7.62 14.46
C LYS A 171 3.83 -8.51 14.94
N ILE A 172 2.63 -7.98 15.10
CA ILE A 172 1.45 -8.75 15.51
C ILE A 172 1.12 -9.84 14.48
N LEU A 173 1.05 -9.46 13.19
CA LEU A 173 0.72 -10.40 12.11
C LEU A 173 1.75 -11.52 12.00
N TYR A 174 3.03 -11.19 12.16
CA TYR A 174 4.12 -12.15 12.05
C TYR A 174 4.22 -13.06 13.28
N ASN A 175 3.98 -12.53 14.48
CA ASN A 175 3.86 -13.34 15.69
C ASN A 175 2.71 -14.34 15.58
N PHE A 176 1.52 -13.90 15.13
CA PHE A 176 0.38 -14.78 14.91
C PHE A 176 0.70 -15.87 13.88
N LEU A 177 1.38 -15.54 12.77
CA LEU A 177 1.80 -16.52 11.76
C LEU A 177 2.63 -17.66 12.37
N TRP A 178 3.38 -17.38 13.43
CA TRP A 178 4.23 -18.33 14.16
C TRP A 178 3.66 -18.76 15.51
N ARG A 179 2.34 -18.63 15.73
CA ARG A 179 1.66 -19.03 16.98
C ARG A 179 2.27 -18.37 18.24
N ASN A 180 2.77 -17.15 18.11
CA ASN A 180 3.50 -16.42 19.16
C ASN A 180 4.76 -17.16 19.67
N LYS A 181 5.34 -18.04 18.85
CA LYS A 181 6.60 -18.76 19.10
C LYS A 181 7.72 -18.23 18.22
N THR A 182 8.86 -18.91 18.25
CA THR A 182 10.02 -18.60 17.42
C THR A 182 9.67 -18.53 15.94
N HIS A 183 10.24 -17.53 15.26
CA HIS A 183 10.06 -17.35 13.83
C HIS A 183 11.05 -18.25 13.07
N TYR A 184 10.54 -19.28 12.39
CA TYR A 184 11.40 -20.27 11.73
C TYR A 184 11.96 -19.81 10.38
N ILE A 185 11.30 -18.86 9.73
CA ILE A 185 11.69 -18.34 8.40
C ILE A 185 11.91 -16.82 8.52
N ARG A 186 12.87 -16.29 7.75
CA ARG A 186 13.13 -14.85 7.63
C ARG A 186 11.93 -14.12 7.01
N LYS A 187 11.63 -12.91 7.49
CA LYS A 187 10.50 -12.09 7.00
C LYS A 187 10.53 -11.90 5.49
N SER A 188 11.68 -11.53 4.94
CA SER A 188 11.92 -11.35 3.50
C SER A 188 11.60 -12.59 2.67
N VAL A 189 11.76 -13.79 3.21
CA VAL A 189 11.44 -15.04 2.52
C VAL A 189 9.93 -15.28 2.51
N ILE A 190 9.22 -15.03 3.62
CA ILE A 190 7.77 -15.25 3.70
C ILE A 190 6.99 -14.29 2.80
N LEU A 191 7.51 -13.07 2.60
CA LEU A 191 6.94 -12.08 1.68
C LEU A 191 6.94 -12.55 0.22
N ASN A 192 7.80 -13.51 -0.16
CA ASN A 192 7.82 -14.07 -1.51
C ASN A 192 6.48 -14.65 -1.92
N THR A 193 6.28 -14.75 -3.23
CA THR A 193 5.20 -15.53 -3.80
C THR A 193 5.37 -17.02 -3.50
N SER A 194 4.27 -17.77 -3.52
CA SER A 194 4.30 -19.20 -3.24
C SER A 194 5.16 -20.00 -4.21
N ASP A 195 5.30 -19.56 -5.46
CA ASP A 195 6.20 -20.16 -6.45
C ASP A 195 7.68 -19.81 -6.23
N LYS A 196 7.99 -18.90 -5.30
CA LYS A 196 9.34 -18.52 -4.87
C LYS A 196 9.66 -18.96 -3.44
N GLY A 197 8.87 -19.90 -2.90
CA GLY A 197 9.06 -20.42 -1.54
C GLY A 197 8.62 -19.47 -0.44
N GLY A 198 7.70 -18.55 -0.73
CA GLY A 198 7.07 -17.71 0.30
C GLY A 198 5.64 -18.11 0.61
N LEU A 199 5.02 -17.36 1.52
CA LEU A 199 3.60 -17.51 1.83
C LEU A 199 2.75 -16.37 1.25
N ASN A 200 3.28 -15.53 0.36
CA ASN A 200 2.60 -14.32 -0.12
C ASN A 200 2.21 -13.36 1.02
N CYS A 201 3.00 -13.34 2.10
CA CYS A 201 2.74 -12.48 3.26
C CYS A 201 2.74 -11.00 2.82
N ILE A 202 1.80 -10.24 3.37
CA ILE A 202 1.69 -8.82 3.06
C ILE A 202 2.39 -8.06 4.16
N ASP A 203 3.41 -7.30 3.78
CA ASP A 203 3.97 -6.27 4.62
C ASP A 203 3.01 -5.08 4.66
N PHE A 204 2.66 -4.62 5.86
CA PHE A 204 1.68 -3.55 6.04
C PHE A 204 2.16 -2.21 5.50
N THR A 205 3.46 -1.94 5.48
CA THR A 205 4.01 -0.72 4.87
C THR A 205 3.79 -0.74 3.37
N SER A 206 4.09 -1.87 2.70
CA SER A 206 3.81 -2.04 1.27
C SER A 206 2.30 -1.96 0.96
N HIS A 207 1.45 -2.49 1.85
CA HIS A 207 -0.01 -2.37 1.73
C HIS A 207 -0.47 -0.91 1.86
N ASN A 208 0.00 -0.19 2.87
CA ASN A 208 -0.32 1.23 3.06
C ASN A 208 0.12 2.07 1.84
N ASN A 209 1.33 1.87 1.32
CA ASN A 209 1.79 2.54 0.12
C ASN A 209 0.91 2.21 -1.10
N THR A 210 0.47 0.96 -1.22
CA THR A 210 -0.50 0.55 -2.26
C THR A 210 -1.82 1.32 -2.14
N LEU A 211 -2.33 1.52 -0.92
CA LEU A 211 -3.53 2.33 -0.69
C LEU A 211 -3.32 3.79 -1.09
N LYS A 212 -2.13 4.35 -0.88
CA LYS A 212 -1.79 5.71 -1.30
C LYS A 212 -1.71 5.88 -2.81
N VAL A 213 -1.13 4.90 -3.51
CA VAL A 213 -1.15 4.87 -4.97
C VAL A 213 -2.58 4.72 -5.50
N ASN A 214 -3.42 3.92 -4.85
CA ASN A 214 -4.83 3.83 -5.20
C ASN A 214 -5.61 5.12 -4.93
N TRP A 215 -5.21 5.90 -3.93
CA TRP A 215 -5.78 7.22 -3.71
C TRP A 215 -5.50 8.14 -4.91
N ILE A 216 -4.29 8.11 -5.48
CA ILE A 216 -3.95 8.85 -6.71
C ILE A 216 -4.87 8.42 -7.87
N LYS A 217 -5.09 7.12 -8.05
CA LYS A 217 -6.04 6.63 -9.07
C LYS A 217 -7.45 7.17 -8.87
N LYS A 218 -7.95 7.12 -7.63
CA LYS A 218 -9.29 7.64 -7.28
C LYS A 218 -9.38 9.15 -7.52
N TYR A 219 -8.30 9.88 -7.28
CA TYR A 219 -8.22 11.32 -7.50
C TYR A 219 -8.46 11.66 -8.98
N PHE A 220 -7.86 10.89 -9.90
CA PHE A 220 -8.05 11.13 -11.34
C PHE A 220 -9.35 10.58 -11.89
N ASN A 221 -9.86 9.45 -11.36
CA ASN A 221 -11.11 8.86 -11.84
C ASN A 221 -12.37 9.65 -11.44
N ASN A 222 -12.33 10.38 -10.32
CA ASN A 222 -13.50 11.07 -9.78
C ASN A 222 -13.20 12.56 -9.46
N PRO A 223 -12.91 13.41 -10.46
CA PRO A 223 -12.51 14.81 -10.26
C PRO A 223 -13.57 15.64 -9.54
N THR A 224 -14.86 15.33 -9.76
CA THR A 224 -16.00 16.09 -9.21
C THR A 224 -16.40 15.68 -7.79
N SER A 225 -15.75 14.67 -7.20
CA SER A 225 -16.08 14.19 -5.85
C SER A 225 -15.85 15.26 -4.79
N ILE A 226 -16.71 15.28 -3.76
CA ILE A 226 -16.64 16.26 -2.66
C ILE A 226 -15.32 16.22 -1.88
N TRP A 227 -14.60 15.10 -1.83
CA TRP A 227 -13.32 15.04 -1.15
C TRP A 227 -12.16 15.58 -2.02
N ASN A 228 -12.38 15.77 -3.32
CA ASN A 228 -11.31 16.01 -4.29
C ASN A 228 -10.96 17.50 -4.46
N PHE A 229 -11.90 18.42 -4.15
CA PHE A 229 -11.64 19.85 -4.37
C PHE A 229 -10.48 20.41 -3.51
N ILE A 230 -10.32 19.92 -2.27
CA ILE A 230 -9.22 20.34 -1.39
C ILE A 230 -7.85 19.93 -1.95
N PRO A 231 -7.57 18.64 -2.21
CA PRO A 231 -6.31 18.26 -2.82
C PRO A 231 -6.11 18.89 -4.19
N HIS A 232 -7.18 19.05 -4.99
CA HIS A 232 -7.09 19.73 -6.28
C HIS A 232 -6.58 21.17 -6.14
N PHE A 233 -7.16 21.96 -5.23
CA PHE A 233 -6.71 23.32 -4.95
C PHE A 233 -5.28 23.39 -4.38
N VAL A 234 -4.91 22.43 -3.53
CA VAL A 234 -3.56 22.36 -2.97
C VAL A 234 -2.53 22.06 -4.06
N PHE A 235 -2.81 21.09 -4.93
CA PHE A 235 -1.88 20.69 -5.98
C PHE A 235 -1.90 21.62 -7.20
N SER A 236 -2.99 22.34 -7.47
CA SER A 236 -3.02 23.34 -8.56
C SER A 236 -1.97 24.43 -8.38
N LYS A 237 -1.63 24.77 -7.12
CA LYS A 237 -0.51 25.67 -6.77
C LYS A 237 0.87 25.12 -7.13
N LEU A 238 0.96 23.87 -7.56
CA LEU A 238 2.19 23.17 -7.97
C LEU A 238 2.09 22.63 -9.42
N GLY A 239 1.13 23.11 -10.22
CA GLY A 239 0.90 22.67 -11.60
C GLY A 239 -0.06 21.50 -11.74
N GLY A 240 -0.76 21.14 -10.66
CA GLY A 240 -1.65 20.01 -10.59
C GLY A 240 -0.93 18.71 -10.22
N LEU A 241 -1.70 17.75 -9.70
CA LEU A 241 -1.13 16.48 -9.24
C LEU A 241 -0.47 15.73 -10.40
N ASN A 242 -1.07 15.70 -11.59
CA ASN A 242 -0.51 14.93 -12.72
C ASN A 242 0.91 15.38 -13.09
N PHE A 243 1.10 16.70 -13.19
CA PHE A 243 2.41 17.28 -13.46
C PHE A 243 3.38 17.06 -12.31
N LEU A 244 2.95 17.29 -11.06
CA LEU A 244 3.79 17.08 -9.89
C LEU A 244 4.32 15.64 -9.79
N LEU A 245 3.53 14.63 -10.17
CA LEU A 245 3.95 13.23 -10.19
C LEU A 245 5.06 12.94 -11.22
N CYS A 246 5.23 13.79 -12.23
CA CYS A 246 6.34 13.75 -13.19
C CYS A 246 7.59 14.52 -12.72
N CYS A 247 7.50 15.30 -11.64
CA CYS A 247 8.61 16.11 -11.14
C CYS A 247 9.52 15.35 -10.19
N ASN A 248 10.83 15.65 -10.22
CA ASN A 248 11.81 15.13 -9.26
C ASN A 248 11.73 15.88 -7.91
N TYR A 249 10.61 15.79 -7.19
CA TYR A 249 10.38 16.55 -5.96
C TYR A 249 11.00 15.91 -4.71
N SER A 250 11.15 16.73 -3.66
CA SER A 250 11.47 16.27 -2.31
C SER A 250 10.57 17.01 -1.32
N ILE A 251 9.85 16.26 -0.48
CA ILE A 251 8.82 16.80 0.43
C ILE A 251 9.31 18.01 1.26
N PRO A 252 10.49 17.96 1.91
CA PRO A 252 10.96 19.09 2.72
C PRO A 252 11.23 20.37 1.92
N LYS A 253 11.51 20.23 0.61
CA LYS A 253 11.84 21.34 -0.29
C LYS A 253 10.61 21.97 -0.95
N ILE A 254 9.43 21.35 -0.89
CA ILE A 254 8.20 21.93 -1.43
C ILE A 254 7.86 23.22 -0.65
N PRO A 255 7.51 24.34 -1.32
CA PRO A 255 7.23 25.63 -0.68
C PRO A 255 5.81 25.71 -0.07
N LEU A 256 5.06 24.60 -0.05
CA LEU A 256 3.70 24.51 0.44
C LEU A 256 3.60 23.52 1.60
N LYS A 257 2.84 23.85 2.65
CA LYS A 257 2.56 22.93 3.75
C LYS A 257 1.53 21.89 3.31
N LEU A 258 2.02 20.70 2.95
CA LEU A 258 1.19 19.54 2.66
C LEU A 258 0.77 18.83 3.97
N SER A 259 -0.42 18.24 3.98
CA SER A 259 -0.83 17.35 5.08
C SER A 259 0.07 16.11 5.12
N ASN A 260 0.26 15.51 6.30
CA ASN A 260 1.04 14.27 6.44
C ASN A 260 0.54 13.15 5.51
N PHE A 261 -0.77 13.11 5.25
CA PHE A 261 -1.37 12.19 4.29
C PHE A 261 -0.89 12.45 2.86
N HIS A 262 -1.00 13.69 2.37
CA HIS A 262 -0.56 14.02 1.00
C HIS A 262 0.95 13.88 0.83
N GLN A 263 1.75 14.19 1.86
CA GLN A 263 3.18 13.91 1.86
C GLN A 263 3.44 12.41 1.70
N GLN A 264 2.73 11.56 2.44
CA GLN A 264 2.86 10.10 2.32
C GLN A 264 2.42 9.58 0.94
N VAL A 265 1.41 10.20 0.32
CA VAL A 265 0.99 9.88 -1.04
C VAL A 265 2.10 10.13 -2.05
N LEU A 266 2.71 11.31 -2.01
CA LEU A 266 3.84 11.67 -2.86
C LEU A 266 5.06 10.78 -2.59
N LEU A 267 5.38 10.48 -1.33
CA LEU A 267 6.47 9.55 -1.00
C LEU A 267 6.21 8.14 -1.54
N ALA A 268 4.99 7.62 -1.44
CA ALA A 268 4.62 6.32 -2.00
C ALA A 268 4.78 6.29 -3.52
N TRP A 269 4.47 7.39 -4.21
CA TRP A 269 4.70 7.54 -5.64
C TRP A 269 6.20 7.56 -6.00
N ALA A 270 6.99 8.37 -5.31
CA ALA A 270 8.43 8.50 -5.55
C ALA A 270 9.19 7.16 -5.35
N LEU A 271 8.66 6.24 -4.54
CA LEU A 271 9.23 4.90 -4.38
C LEU A 271 9.06 4.00 -5.61
N ILE A 272 8.04 4.23 -6.43
CA ILE A 272 7.74 3.43 -7.64
C ILE A 272 8.09 4.15 -8.94
N TYR A 273 8.06 5.48 -8.95
CA TYR A 273 8.46 6.31 -10.09
C TYR A 273 9.90 6.78 -9.91
N LYS A 274 10.84 6.09 -10.56
CA LYS A 274 12.25 6.50 -10.57
C LYS A 274 12.46 7.57 -11.63
N HIS A 275 12.79 8.79 -11.20
CA HIS A 275 13.26 9.83 -12.11
C HIS A 275 14.71 9.54 -12.52
N ASN A 276 14.91 9.14 -13.76
CA ASN A 276 16.24 9.10 -14.35
C ASN A 276 16.51 10.48 -14.97
N PHE A 277 17.63 11.10 -14.59
CA PHE A 277 18.02 12.37 -15.18
C PHE A 277 18.32 12.18 -16.67
N SER A 278 17.76 13.05 -17.50
CA SER A 278 18.13 13.20 -18.90
C SER A 278 18.05 14.69 -19.26
N PRO A 279 19.08 15.27 -19.89
CA PRO A 279 19.08 16.69 -20.28
C PRO A 279 17.84 17.09 -21.10
N GLN A 280 17.32 16.18 -21.94
CA GLN A 280 16.14 16.41 -22.78
C GLN A 280 14.81 16.49 -22.02
N SER A 281 14.74 15.94 -20.80
CA SER A 281 13.49 15.78 -20.05
C SER A 281 13.58 16.32 -18.62
N CYS A 282 14.66 17.03 -18.29
CA CYS A 282 14.85 17.62 -16.98
C CYS A 282 13.83 18.74 -16.77
N ILE A 283 12.85 18.54 -15.89
CA ILE A 283 11.81 19.52 -15.57
C ILE A 283 12.37 20.57 -14.61
N ILE A 284 12.07 21.85 -14.87
CA ILE A 284 12.48 22.99 -14.01
C ILE A 284 11.72 22.95 -12.68
N TRP A 285 10.41 22.82 -12.78
CA TRP A 285 9.50 23.03 -11.67
C TRP A 285 9.41 21.86 -10.70
N ASN A 286 9.15 22.18 -9.42
CA ASN A 286 9.06 21.23 -8.31
C ASN A 286 10.25 20.27 -8.23
N ASN A 287 11.43 20.66 -8.74
CA ASN A 287 12.60 19.81 -8.84
C ASN A 287 13.53 20.05 -7.65
N CYS A 288 13.88 18.98 -6.93
CA CYS A 288 14.73 19.06 -5.74
C CYS A 288 16.20 19.42 -6.04
N ASN A 289 16.61 19.36 -7.31
CA ASN A 289 17.93 19.80 -7.79
C ASN A 289 17.94 21.27 -8.25
N ILE A 290 16.78 21.89 -8.45
CA ILE A 290 16.63 23.29 -8.89
C ILE A 290 15.89 24.03 -7.77
N VAL A 291 16.66 24.68 -6.90
CA VAL A 291 16.14 25.25 -5.66
C VAL A 291 16.61 26.68 -5.46
N TYR A 292 15.68 27.53 -5.06
CA TYR A 292 15.98 28.88 -4.59
C TYR A 292 15.74 28.96 -3.09
N LYS A 293 16.72 29.45 -2.32
CA LYS A 293 16.66 29.50 -0.84
C LYS A 293 16.22 28.15 -0.22
N ARG A 294 16.78 27.04 -0.73
CA ARG A 294 16.49 25.64 -0.32
C ARG A 294 15.06 25.14 -0.59
N LYS A 295 14.24 25.88 -1.36
CA LYS A 295 12.89 25.48 -1.75
C LYS A 295 12.78 25.30 -3.26
N THR A 296 11.94 24.37 -3.69
CA THR A 296 11.65 24.16 -5.11
C THR A 296 10.80 25.30 -5.65
N LEU A 297 10.88 25.53 -6.95
CA LEU A 297 10.16 26.60 -7.64
C LEU A 297 8.95 26.06 -8.39
N PHE A 298 7.91 26.88 -8.49
CA PHE A 298 6.80 26.69 -9.43
C PHE A 298 6.17 28.05 -9.75
N LEU A 299 6.29 28.51 -11.00
CA LEU A 299 5.73 29.77 -11.48
C LEU A 299 4.65 29.49 -12.53
N ASN A 300 3.38 29.76 -12.18
CA ASN A 300 2.23 29.52 -13.05
C ASN A 300 2.35 30.23 -14.40
N ASN A 301 2.82 31.48 -14.42
CA ASN A 301 2.93 32.25 -15.65
C ASN A 301 3.88 31.59 -16.66
N TRP A 302 5.08 31.20 -16.22
CA TRP A 302 6.07 30.54 -17.07
C TRP A 302 5.59 29.16 -17.55
N PHE A 303 5.00 28.38 -16.62
CA PHE A 303 4.47 27.05 -16.91
C PHE A 303 3.36 27.10 -17.98
N ASN A 304 2.40 28.04 -17.85
CA ASN A 304 1.29 28.18 -18.78
C ASN A 304 1.73 28.62 -20.20
N HIS A 305 2.88 29.28 -20.31
CA HIS A 305 3.48 29.64 -21.60
C HIS A 305 4.42 28.56 -22.17
N GLY A 306 4.43 27.35 -21.59
CA GLY A 306 5.16 26.20 -22.13
C GLY A 306 6.64 26.13 -21.75
N ILE A 307 7.09 26.93 -20.77
CA ILE A 307 8.44 26.80 -20.20
C ILE A 307 8.38 25.74 -19.09
N ILE A 308 8.85 24.54 -19.39
CA ILE A 308 8.74 23.34 -18.54
C ILE A 308 10.10 22.70 -18.30
N PHE A 309 10.93 22.61 -19.33
CA PHE A 309 12.18 21.85 -19.34
C PHE A 309 13.40 22.76 -19.22
N LEU A 310 14.43 22.25 -18.55
CA LEU A 310 15.63 23.01 -18.22
C LEU A 310 16.43 23.41 -19.46
N ASN A 311 16.42 22.61 -20.53
CA ASN A 311 17.05 22.95 -21.81
C ASN A 311 16.50 24.25 -22.44
N GLN A 312 15.26 24.64 -22.12
CA GLN A 312 14.64 25.87 -22.63
C GLN A 312 15.28 27.15 -22.04
N LEU A 313 16.05 27.03 -20.96
CA LEU A 313 16.77 28.16 -20.36
C LEU A 313 18.14 28.42 -21.02
N PHE A 314 18.59 27.56 -21.94
CA PHE A 314 19.90 27.64 -22.58
C PHE A 314 19.78 28.19 -24.00
N LYS A 315 20.65 29.15 -24.34
CA LYS A 315 20.83 29.68 -25.70
C LYS A 315 21.71 28.76 -26.53
N GLU A 316 22.81 28.32 -25.94
CA GLU A 316 23.82 27.43 -26.51
C GLU A 316 24.16 26.33 -25.48
N PRO A 317 24.76 25.19 -25.88
CA PRO A 317 25.06 24.09 -24.97
C PRO A 317 25.86 24.55 -23.73
N GLY A 318 25.19 24.60 -22.57
CA GLY A 318 25.78 25.02 -21.30
C GLY A 318 25.82 26.54 -21.04
N LEU A 319 25.33 27.38 -21.96
CA LEU A 319 25.19 28.83 -21.78
C LEU A 319 23.72 29.25 -21.61
N LEU A 320 23.41 29.83 -20.46
CA LEU A 320 22.07 30.34 -20.11
C LEU A 320 21.77 31.65 -20.85
N TYR A 321 20.49 31.88 -21.18
CA TYR A 321 20.03 33.18 -21.66
C TYR A 321 20.28 34.30 -20.64
N ASN A 322 20.52 35.52 -21.12
CA ASN A 322 20.34 36.72 -20.29
C ASN A 322 18.88 37.23 -20.34
N TYR A 323 18.52 38.17 -19.48
CA TYR A 323 17.14 38.65 -19.36
C TYR A 323 16.57 39.23 -20.67
N SER A 324 17.34 40.05 -21.37
CA SER A 324 16.93 40.68 -22.63
C SER A 324 16.76 39.65 -23.76
N GLU A 325 17.67 38.68 -23.85
CA GLU A 325 17.58 37.61 -24.84
C GLU A 325 16.40 36.67 -24.58
N PHE A 326 16.19 36.29 -23.31
CA PHE A 326 15.08 35.41 -22.93
C PHE A 326 13.71 36.05 -23.23
N THR A 327 13.56 37.33 -22.87
CA THR A 327 12.32 38.07 -23.13
C THR A 327 12.08 38.28 -24.62
N MET A 328 13.14 38.52 -25.41
CA MET A 328 13.04 38.61 -26.87
C MET A 328 12.65 37.26 -27.51
N GLN A 329 13.21 36.16 -27.03
CA GLN A 329 12.96 34.81 -27.55
C GLN A 329 11.53 34.33 -27.27
N TYR A 330 11.08 34.43 -26.01
CA TYR A 330 9.81 33.85 -25.59
C TYR A 330 8.64 34.85 -25.66
N LYS A 331 8.90 36.16 -25.65
CA LYS A 331 7.89 37.24 -25.70
C LYS A 331 6.82 37.14 -24.61
N ILE A 332 7.22 36.73 -23.41
CA ILE A 332 6.35 36.60 -22.24
C ILE A 332 6.63 37.76 -21.26
N PRO A 333 5.61 38.37 -20.64
CA PRO A 333 5.82 39.34 -19.57
C PRO A 333 6.42 38.65 -18.35
N ILE A 334 7.70 38.88 -18.10
CA ILE A 334 8.47 38.29 -16.99
C ILE A 334 9.16 39.42 -16.26
N THR A 335 9.09 39.44 -14.93
CA THR A 335 9.80 40.45 -14.15
C THR A 335 11.29 40.09 -14.01
N PRO A 336 12.22 41.06 -13.92
CA PRO A 336 13.64 40.78 -13.69
C PRO A 336 13.88 39.97 -12.41
N LYS A 337 13.02 40.15 -11.40
CA LYS A 337 13.07 39.38 -10.14
C LYS A 337 12.72 37.92 -10.35
N GLU A 338 11.65 37.60 -11.06
CA GLU A 338 11.27 36.21 -11.36
C GLU A 338 12.35 35.52 -12.19
N PHE A 339 12.89 36.23 -13.19
CA PHE A 339 13.98 35.75 -14.01
C PHE A 339 15.20 35.38 -13.15
N ALA A 340 15.67 36.31 -12.32
CA ALA A 340 16.81 36.07 -11.43
C ALA A 340 16.56 34.86 -10.51
N VAL A 341 15.38 34.75 -9.90
CA VAL A 341 15.03 33.62 -9.02
C VAL A 341 15.14 32.26 -9.73
N VAL A 342 14.68 32.17 -10.99
CA VAL A 342 14.74 30.92 -11.76
C VAL A 342 16.17 30.60 -12.19
N PHE A 343 16.90 31.59 -12.72
CA PHE A 343 18.25 31.38 -13.24
C PHE A 343 19.27 31.15 -12.12
N ASP A 344 19.16 31.83 -10.98
CA ASP A 344 19.99 31.61 -9.79
C ASP A 344 19.76 30.22 -9.17
N ALA A 345 18.59 29.62 -9.38
CA ALA A 345 18.27 28.28 -8.88
C ALA A 345 18.92 27.15 -9.69
N VAL A 346 19.45 27.45 -10.88
CA VAL A 346 20.15 26.48 -11.72
C VAL A 346 21.62 26.41 -11.30
N ALA A 347 21.99 25.34 -10.58
CA ALA A 347 23.35 25.15 -10.12
C ALA A 347 24.34 25.00 -11.29
N SER A 348 25.56 25.52 -11.13
CA SER A 348 26.64 25.42 -12.15
C SER A 348 26.92 23.98 -12.57
N GLY A 349 26.86 23.02 -11.63
CA GLY A 349 27.00 21.59 -11.93
C GLY A 349 25.91 21.06 -12.88
N LEU A 350 24.68 21.57 -12.82
CA LEU A 350 23.65 21.24 -13.80
C LEU A 350 23.98 21.85 -15.16
N CYS A 351 24.43 23.11 -15.22
CA CYS A 351 24.86 23.72 -16.49
C CYS A 351 25.97 22.93 -17.18
N MET A 352 26.90 22.35 -16.41
CA MET A 352 27.96 21.50 -16.96
C MET A 352 27.42 20.23 -17.65
N LEU A 353 26.34 19.62 -17.14
CA LEU A 353 25.72 18.44 -17.74
C LEU A 353 25.05 18.72 -19.09
N PHE A 354 24.82 19.99 -19.42
CA PHE A 354 24.26 20.43 -20.70
C PHE A 354 25.33 20.87 -21.70
N ARG A 355 26.62 20.86 -21.33
CA ARG A 355 27.72 21.12 -22.27
C ARG A 355 27.78 19.99 -23.31
N GLY A 356 27.74 20.35 -24.59
CA GLY A 356 27.72 19.40 -25.71
C GLY A 356 26.31 18.85 -26.05
N PHE A 357 25.26 19.29 -25.35
CA PHE A 357 23.89 18.97 -25.71
C PHE A 357 23.28 20.05 -26.62
N TYR A 358 23.10 19.75 -27.91
CA TYR A 358 22.39 20.62 -28.84
C TYR A 358 20.88 20.35 -28.74
N SER A 359 20.13 21.29 -28.16
CA SER A 359 18.68 21.22 -28.18
C SER A 359 18.14 21.81 -29.47
N THR A 360 17.34 21.05 -30.21
CA THR A 360 16.32 21.66 -31.08
C THR A 360 15.20 22.18 -30.15
N HIS A 361 14.62 23.34 -30.44
CA HIS A 361 13.62 23.99 -29.56
C HIS A 361 12.18 23.86 -30.09
N PRO A 362 11.52 22.70 -30.01
CA PRO A 362 10.06 22.70 -30.05
C PRO A 362 9.54 23.14 -28.67
N LEU A 363 8.80 24.25 -28.63
CA LEU A 363 7.97 24.60 -27.48
C LEU A 363 6.99 23.44 -27.24
N THR A 364 7.21 22.68 -26.17
CA THR A 364 6.27 21.61 -25.82
C THR A 364 5.07 22.25 -25.12
N LEU A 365 3.94 22.35 -25.83
CA LEU A 365 2.71 22.94 -25.28
C LEU A 365 2.05 22.06 -24.20
N HIS A 366 2.42 20.79 -24.12
CA HIS A 366 1.77 19.84 -23.19
C HIS A 366 2.74 19.29 -22.15
N PRO A 367 2.38 19.37 -20.85
CA PRO A 367 3.17 18.78 -19.79
C PRO A 367 3.18 17.25 -19.89
N PRO A 368 4.23 16.58 -19.38
CA PRO A 368 4.29 15.13 -19.33
C PRO A 368 3.13 14.55 -18.48
N ASP A 369 2.60 13.41 -18.90
CA ASP A 369 1.46 12.74 -18.27
C ASP A 369 1.90 11.49 -17.51
N ALA A 370 1.87 11.55 -16.18
CA ALA A 370 2.30 10.48 -15.28
C ALA A 370 1.43 9.23 -15.41
N LEU A 371 0.19 9.36 -15.92
CA LEU A 371 -0.76 8.25 -16.01
C LEU A 371 -0.60 7.44 -17.29
N LYS A 372 -0.06 8.08 -18.35
CA LYS A 372 0.21 7.44 -19.66
C LYS A 372 1.60 6.83 -19.73
N SER A 373 2.55 7.29 -18.93
CA SER A 373 3.89 6.72 -18.91
C SER A 373 3.86 5.31 -18.29
N PRO A 374 4.48 4.32 -18.95
CA PRO A 374 4.60 2.99 -18.37
C PRO A 374 5.54 3.03 -17.17
N LEU A 375 4.99 2.83 -15.98
CA LEU A 375 5.74 2.61 -14.73
C LEU A 375 6.21 1.16 -14.69
N GLY A 376 7.27 0.86 -15.46
CA GLY A 376 7.64 -0.53 -15.74
C GLY A 376 6.53 -1.26 -16.50
N SER A 377 6.10 -2.44 -16.03
CA SER A 377 4.98 -3.21 -16.61
C SER A 377 3.58 -2.67 -16.26
N PHE A 378 3.49 -1.48 -15.64
CA PHE A 378 2.27 -0.94 -15.07
C PHE A 378 1.83 0.36 -15.77
N CYS A 379 0.64 0.37 -16.38
CA CYS A 379 0.05 1.56 -17.00
C CYS A 379 -1.22 1.99 -16.25
N PHE A 380 -1.23 3.17 -15.64
CA PHE A 380 -2.29 3.63 -14.72
C PHE A 380 -3.67 3.77 -15.38
N THR A 381 -3.73 3.91 -16.70
CA THR A 381 -4.99 4.01 -17.46
C THR A 381 -5.76 2.69 -17.59
N SER A 382 -5.13 1.54 -17.28
CA SER A 382 -5.81 0.24 -17.37
C SER A 382 -6.76 0.00 -16.18
N ALA A 383 -8.07 -0.11 -16.46
CA ALA A 383 -9.14 -0.26 -15.45
C ALA A 383 -9.06 -1.55 -14.61
N LYS A 384 -8.35 -2.59 -15.06
CA LYS A 384 -8.29 -3.93 -14.42
C LYS A 384 -7.02 -4.17 -13.58
N GLN A 385 -6.58 -3.20 -12.79
CA GLN A 385 -5.36 -3.36 -12.01
C GLN A 385 -5.62 -3.81 -10.58
N LEU A 386 -5.13 -5.00 -10.25
CA LEU A 386 -5.23 -5.59 -8.92
C LEU A 386 -4.24 -4.94 -7.94
N ASN A 387 -4.67 -4.75 -6.68
CA ASN A 387 -3.82 -4.28 -5.58
C ASN A 387 -2.56 -5.13 -5.40
N SER A 388 -2.60 -6.42 -5.77
CA SER A 388 -1.42 -7.29 -5.75
C SER A 388 -0.32 -6.83 -6.70
N LYS A 389 -0.66 -6.32 -7.90
CA LYS A 389 0.32 -5.83 -8.87
C LYS A 389 1.01 -4.56 -8.39
N ILE A 390 0.25 -3.60 -7.85
CA ILE A 390 0.82 -2.37 -7.26
C ILE A 390 1.73 -2.73 -6.08
N ARG A 391 1.29 -3.66 -5.23
CA ARG A 391 2.06 -4.06 -4.05
C ARG A 391 3.40 -4.70 -4.43
N ALA A 392 3.45 -5.46 -5.52
CA ALA A 392 4.68 -6.08 -6.01
C ALA A 392 5.79 -5.04 -6.22
N LEU A 393 5.47 -3.86 -6.77
CA LEU A 393 6.42 -2.75 -6.97
C LEU A 393 7.13 -2.32 -5.67
N PHE A 394 6.47 -2.45 -4.52
CA PHE A 394 7.05 -2.15 -3.22
C PHE A 394 7.74 -3.34 -2.55
N GLN A 395 7.32 -4.57 -2.89
CA GLN A 395 7.78 -5.79 -2.25
C GLN A 395 9.03 -6.38 -2.91
N ASP A 396 9.29 -6.08 -4.18
CA ASP A 396 10.42 -6.65 -4.92
C ASP A 396 11.79 -6.36 -4.25
N ASN A 397 11.94 -5.20 -3.61
CA ASN A 397 13.16 -4.84 -2.86
C ASN A 397 13.22 -5.44 -1.44
N LEU A 398 12.13 -6.03 -0.95
CA LEU A 398 12.04 -6.60 0.40
C LEU A 398 12.22 -8.11 0.45
N VAL A 399 12.13 -8.78 -0.71
CA VAL A 399 12.18 -10.24 -0.79
C VAL A 399 13.59 -10.76 -0.99
N CYS A 400 13.87 -11.98 -0.53
CA CYS A 400 15.14 -12.65 -0.78
C CYS A 400 14.94 -14.14 -1.07
N VAL A 401 15.93 -14.77 -1.70
CA VAL A 401 15.90 -16.22 -1.97
C VAL A 401 15.93 -17.00 -0.64
N PRO A 402 15.11 -18.06 -0.46
CA PRO A 402 15.17 -18.92 0.72
C PRO A 402 16.56 -19.54 0.89
N SER A 403 17.13 -19.48 2.10
CA SER A 403 18.44 -20.11 2.40
C SER A 403 18.45 -21.61 2.16
N ALA A 404 17.28 -22.26 2.29
CA ALA A 404 17.13 -23.67 2.01
C ALA A 404 17.45 -24.04 0.56
N ALA A 405 17.26 -23.13 -0.40
CA ALA A 405 17.58 -23.39 -1.80
C ALA A 405 19.07 -23.72 -2.00
N PHE A 406 19.95 -22.99 -1.29
CA PHE A 406 21.39 -23.23 -1.32
C PHE A 406 21.78 -24.54 -0.63
N TYR A 407 21.12 -24.90 0.47
CA TYR A 407 21.38 -26.17 1.15
C TYR A 407 21.04 -27.38 0.28
N TRP A 408 19.88 -27.35 -0.37
CA TRP A 408 19.44 -28.47 -1.20
C TRP A 408 20.24 -28.61 -2.50
N ALA A 409 20.83 -27.52 -2.99
CA ALA A 409 21.75 -27.55 -4.14
C ALA A 409 22.98 -28.44 -3.90
N ASN A 410 23.40 -28.66 -2.65
CA ASN A 410 24.52 -29.55 -2.31
C ASN A 410 24.20 -31.04 -2.56
N PHE A 411 22.92 -31.41 -2.58
CA PHE A 411 22.49 -32.81 -2.77
C PHE A 411 22.12 -33.11 -4.23
N THR A 412 21.65 -32.10 -4.96
CA THR A 412 21.34 -32.22 -6.38
C THR A 412 21.51 -30.88 -7.08
N SER A 413 22.29 -30.89 -8.16
CA SER A 413 22.41 -29.76 -9.08
C SER A 413 21.11 -29.58 -9.88
N ASN A 414 20.87 -28.36 -10.36
CA ASN A 414 19.79 -28.01 -11.31
C ASN A 414 18.34 -28.22 -10.82
N ILE A 415 18.04 -27.89 -9.56
CA ILE A 415 16.65 -27.91 -9.05
C ILE A 415 15.83 -26.78 -9.69
N GLU A 416 14.75 -27.13 -10.38
CA GLU A 416 13.76 -26.16 -10.84
C GLU A 416 12.85 -25.70 -9.69
N TRP A 417 13.36 -24.79 -8.87
CA TRP A 417 12.72 -24.33 -7.63
C TRP A 417 11.28 -23.87 -7.81
N LYS A 418 10.96 -23.19 -8.91
CA LYS A 418 9.61 -22.72 -9.20
C LYS A 418 8.60 -23.87 -9.24
N LYS A 419 8.96 -25.00 -9.87
CA LYS A 419 8.13 -26.21 -9.87
C LYS A 419 8.04 -26.76 -8.44
N VAL A 420 9.18 -26.97 -7.78
CA VAL A 420 9.23 -27.52 -6.41
C VAL A 420 8.28 -26.78 -5.45
N TRP A 421 8.32 -25.45 -5.44
CA TRP A 421 7.48 -24.64 -4.57
C TRP A 421 5.99 -24.64 -4.95
N SER A 422 5.67 -24.78 -6.24
CA SER A 422 4.29 -24.77 -6.73
C SER A 422 3.59 -26.13 -6.68
N LEU A 423 4.34 -27.24 -6.63
CA LEU A 423 3.80 -28.61 -6.62
C LEU A 423 2.73 -28.83 -5.53
N PRO A 424 2.92 -28.44 -4.25
CA PRO A 424 1.88 -28.65 -3.23
C PRO A 424 0.57 -27.90 -3.49
N GLN A 425 0.58 -26.88 -4.35
CA GLN A 425 -0.60 -26.10 -4.73
C GLN A 425 -1.23 -26.56 -6.03
N LYS A 426 -0.45 -27.20 -6.91
CA LYS A 426 -0.91 -27.72 -8.20
C LYS A 426 -1.82 -28.94 -8.03
N TYR A 427 -1.62 -29.73 -6.98
CA TYR A 427 -2.34 -30.99 -6.76
C TYR A 427 -3.27 -30.94 -5.54
N PHE A 428 -4.30 -31.80 -5.54
CA PHE A 428 -5.29 -31.93 -4.47
C PHE A 428 -4.73 -32.66 -3.25
N LEU A 429 -3.83 -32.01 -2.53
CA LEU A 429 -3.20 -32.60 -1.34
C LEU A 429 -3.92 -32.16 -0.07
N ALA A 430 -3.97 -33.05 0.92
CA ALA A 430 -4.39 -32.70 2.26
C ALA A 430 -3.51 -31.58 2.84
N ASN A 431 -4.10 -30.73 3.70
CA ASN A 431 -3.40 -29.57 4.28
C ASN A 431 -2.19 -29.98 5.13
N GLU A 432 -2.27 -31.14 5.77
CA GLU A 432 -1.18 -31.73 6.55
C GLU A 432 0.04 -32.02 5.68
N VAL A 433 -0.16 -32.65 4.52
CA VAL A 433 0.93 -32.95 3.57
C VAL A 433 1.56 -31.67 3.04
N LYS A 434 0.74 -30.66 2.72
CA LYS A 434 1.23 -29.33 2.29
C LYS A 434 2.09 -28.68 3.38
N GLU A 435 1.68 -28.79 4.64
CA GLU A 435 2.41 -28.25 5.79
C GLU A 435 3.74 -28.98 6.02
N ILE A 436 3.75 -30.32 5.94
CA ILE A 436 4.97 -31.14 6.07
C ILE A 436 5.95 -30.79 4.95
N SER A 437 5.48 -30.74 3.71
CA SER A 437 6.29 -30.37 2.54
C SER A 437 6.92 -28.98 2.71
N PHE A 438 6.12 -27.98 3.12
CA PHE A 438 6.61 -26.62 3.36
C PHE A 438 7.69 -26.59 4.45
N LYS A 439 7.48 -27.30 5.57
CA LYS A 439 8.45 -27.41 6.67
C LYS A 439 9.75 -28.09 6.27
N LEU A 440 9.67 -29.16 5.49
CA LEU A 440 10.84 -29.90 5.00
C LEU A 440 11.64 -29.04 4.03
N LEU A 441 10.99 -28.45 3.03
CA LEU A 441 11.64 -27.61 2.03
C LEU A 441 12.35 -26.42 2.67
N HIS A 442 11.75 -25.78 3.68
CA HIS A 442 12.38 -24.71 4.44
C HIS A 442 13.29 -25.16 5.58
N ARG A 443 13.45 -26.47 5.79
CA ARG A 443 14.34 -27.09 6.78
C ARG A 443 14.03 -26.73 8.24
N PHE A 444 12.76 -26.57 8.58
CA PHE A 444 12.30 -26.35 9.96
C PHE A 444 11.29 -27.40 10.44
N TYR A 445 11.24 -28.55 9.76
CA TYR A 445 10.48 -29.69 10.25
C TYR A 445 11.07 -30.17 11.60
N PRO A 446 10.24 -30.47 12.62
CA PRO A 446 10.70 -30.69 14.00
C PRO A 446 11.30 -32.09 14.21
N VAL A 447 12.38 -32.41 13.51
CA VAL A 447 13.24 -33.57 13.82
C VAL A 447 14.11 -33.30 15.04
N LYS A 448 14.49 -34.33 15.81
CA LYS A 448 15.27 -34.16 17.05
C LYS A 448 16.55 -33.38 16.86
N HIS A 449 17.30 -33.62 15.78
CA HIS A 449 18.50 -32.84 15.47
C HIS A 449 18.20 -31.35 15.22
N TYR A 450 17.03 -31.01 14.68
CA TYR A 450 16.65 -29.60 14.54
C TYR A 450 16.25 -29.00 15.88
N LEU A 451 15.54 -29.77 16.71
CA LEU A 451 15.07 -29.33 18.02
C LEU A 451 16.21 -29.04 19.01
N THR A 452 17.39 -29.65 18.85
CA THR A 452 18.58 -29.32 19.68
C THR A 452 19.00 -27.85 19.57
N THR A 453 18.67 -27.19 18.44
CA THR A 453 18.91 -25.74 18.28
C THR A 453 18.10 -24.87 19.24
N PHE A 454 17.04 -25.43 19.86
CA PHE A 454 16.19 -24.74 20.83
C PHE A 454 16.31 -25.28 22.25
N LYS A 455 16.71 -26.55 22.43
CA LYS A 455 16.88 -27.20 23.74
C LYS A 455 18.04 -28.20 23.68
N ALA A 456 19.05 -28.03 24.52
CA ALA A 456 20.28 -28.83 24.49
C ALA A 456 20.08 -30.32 24.83
N ASP A 457 19.13 -30.65 25.72
CA ASP A 457 19.02 -32.00 26.31
C ASP A 457 18.24 -33.02 25.46
N ILE A 458 18.13 -32.80 24.16
CA ILE A 458 17.37 -33.70 23.27
C ILE A 458 18.31 -34.80 22.75
N ASN A 459 18.05 -36.04 23.17
CA ASN A 459 18.73 -37.22 22.62
C ASN A 459 18.38 -37.38 21.13
N THR A 460 19.37 -37.16 20.24
CA THR A 460 19.20 -37.16 18.79
C THR A 460 19.28 -38.54 18.14
N SER A 461 19.80 -39.57 18.80
CA SER A 461 20.06 -40.90 18.20
C SER A 461 18.82 -41.79 18.08
N ARG A 462 17.69 -41.40 18.68
CA ARG A 462 16.50 -42.24 18.76
C ARG A 462 15.51 -42.01 17.61
N THR A 463 15.76 -42.59 16.44
CA THR A 463 14.68 -42.87 15.47
C THR A 463 14.80 -44.27 14.92
N PHE A 464 13.68 -44.97 14.68
CA PHE A 464 13.52 -46.32 14.11
C PHE A 464 14.76 -47.26 14.19
N CYS A 465 15.82 -46.99 13.42
CA CYS A 465 17.06 -47.77 13.39
C CYS A 465 18.04 -47.56 14.55
N GLN A 466 17.91 -46.49 15.34
CA GLN A 466 18.75 -46.11 16.49
C GLN A 466 20.27 -45.92 16.20
N LYS A 467 20.67 -45.95 14.92
CA LYS A 467 22.07 -45.96 14.48
C LYS A 467 22.63 -44.57 14.11
N GLN A 468 21.77 -43.62 13.77
CA GLN A 468 22.16 -42.29 13.27
C GLN A 468 21.30 -41.19 13.90
N PRO A 469 21.79 -39.94 13.95
CA PRO A 469 21.00 -38.82 14.43
C PRO A 469 19.78 -38.56 13.55
N GLU A 470 18.65 -38.24 14.19
CA GLU A 470 17.39 -37.93 13.52
C GLU A 470 17.48 -36.58 12.79
N THR A 471 17.97 -36.60 11.55
CA THR A 471 17.92 -35.48 10.62
C THR A 471 16.76 -35.65 9.64
N CYS A 472 16.33 -34.59 8.96
CA CYS A 472 15.31 -34.72 7.91
C CYS A 472 15.74 -35.72 6.83
N SER A 473 17.01 -35.65 6.40
CA SER A 473 17.59 -36.58 5.42
C SER A 473 17.50 -38.02 5.90
N HIS A 474 17.82 -38.28 7.17
CA HIS A 474 17.76 -39.61 7.74
C HIS A 474 16.32 -40.11 7.88
N LEU A 475 15.47 -39.34 8.56
CA LEU A 475 14.10 -39.74 8.87
C LEU A 475 13.27 -40.05 7.62
N PHE A 476 13.34 -39.21 6.59
CA PHE A 476 12.48 -39.32 5.41
C PHE A 476 13.12 -40.08 4.24
N TRP A 477 14.44 -40.32 4.25
CA TRP A 477 15.12 -40.90 3.09
C TRP A 477 16.11 -42.02 3.42
N SER A 478 17.14 -41.77 4.24
CA SER A 478 18.24 -42.73 4.40
C SER A 478 18.09 -43.72 5.56
N CYS A 479 17.08 -43.58 6.41
CA CYS A 479 16.79 -44.58 7.45
C CYS A 479 16.39 -45.92 6.81
N GLU A 480 16.92 -47.02 7.34
CA GLU A 480 16.70 -48.38 6.83
C GLU A 480 15.21 -48.73 6.68
N PHE A 481 14.40 -48.34 7.66
CA PHE A 481 12.95 -48.56 7.64
C PHE A 481 12.25 -47.74 6.56
N THR A 482 12.59 -46.45 6.46
CA THR A 482 12.01 -45.55 5.46
C THR A 482 12.42 -45.95 4.04
N TYR A 483 13.67 -46.39 3.86
CA TYR A 483 14.15 -46.91 2.58
C TYR A 483 13.37 -48.17 2.14
N ARG A 484 13.16 -49.13 3.06
CA ARG A 484 12.33 -50.32 2.79
C ARG A 484 10.90 -49.95 2.43
N PHE A 485 10.30 -48.99 3.14
CA PHE A 485 8.98 -48.46 2.83
C PHE A 485 8.91 -47.87 1.41
N TRP A 486 9.87 -47.01 1.04
CA TRP A 486 9.93 -46.46 -0.31
C TRP A 486 10.16 -47.52 -1.39
N LYS A 487 10.96 -48.55 -1.10
CA LYS A 487 11.14 -49.69 -2.01
C LYS A 487 9.82 -50.45 -2.23
N ASN A 488 9.01 -50.63 -1.18
CA ASN A 488 7.70 -51.26 -1.28
C ASN A 488 6.71 -50.39 -2.07
N ILE A 489 6.70 -49.07 -1.86
CA ILE A 489 5.90 -48.14 -2.67
C ILE A 489 6.33 -48.18 -4.13
N HIS A 490 7.63 -48.15 -4.39
CA HIS A 490 8.16 -48.23 -5.75
C HIS A 490 7.67 -49.51 -6.43
N LYS A 491 7.82 -50.66 -5.77
CA LYS A 491 7.32 -51.94 -6.26
C LYS A 491 5.82 -51.90 -6.55
N PHE A 492 5.01 -51.41 -5.60
CA PHE A 492 3.56 -51.27 -5.79
C PHE A 492 3.20 -50.42 -7.03
N ILE A 493 3.86 -49.28 -7.21
CA ILE A 493 3.60 -48.39 -8.35
C ILE A 493 4.01 -49.06 -9.67
N THR A 494 5.17 -49.71 -9.70
CA THR A 494 5.68 -50.39 -10.89
C THR A 494 4.80 -51.58 -11.27
N ASP A 495 4.37 -52.37 -10.29
CA ASP A 495 3.56 -53.57 -10.49
C ASP A 495 2.09 -53.23 -10.80
N SER A 496 1.54 -52.13 -10.25
CA SER A 496 0.09 -51.86 -10.27
C SER A 496 -0.35 -50.65 -11.11
N ILE A 497 0.56 -49.75 -11.50
CA ILE A 497 0.18 -48.47 -12.12
C ILE A 497 0.99 -48.15 -13.38
N PHE A 498 2.32 -48.19 -13.32
CA PHE A 498 3.20 -47.85 -14.46
C PHE A 498 4.47 -48.69 -14.48
N ALA A 499 4.61 -49.59 -15.45
CA ALA A 499 5.74 -50.50 -15.58
C ALA A 499 7.11 -49.80 -15.77
N ASP A 500 7.14 -48.57 -16.29
CA ASP A 500 8.37 -47.89 -16.72
C ASP A 500 8.89 -46.80 -15.76
N ILE A 501 8.36 -46.69 -14.52
CA ILE A 501 8.80 -45.66 -13.57
C ILE A 501 9.87 -46.20 -12.62
N GLN A 502 11.07 -45.63 -12.65
CA GLN A 502 12.13 -45.85 -11.65
C GLN A 502 12.23 -44.68 -10.65
N LEU A 503 12.18 -45.00 -9.35
CA LEU A 503 12.30 -44.02 -8.26
C LEU A 503 13.71 -44.06 -7.63
N TYR A 504 14.50 -42.98 -7.81
CA TYR A 504 15.86 -42.85 -7.25
C TYR A 504 15.89 -41.98 -5.98
N TYR A 505 17.00 -42.00 -5.21
CA TYR A 505 17.25 -41.14 -4.04
C TYR A 505 16.99 -39.65 -4.29
N LYS A 506 17.52 -39.12 -5.40
CA LYS A 506 17.27 -37.74 -5.85
C LYS A 506 15.80 -37.51 -6.21
N THR A 507 15.13 -38.54 -6.73
CA THR A 507 13.69 -38.54 -6.97
C THR A 507 12.99 -38.49 -5.62
N TYR A 508 13.24 -39.35 -4.62
CA TYR A 508 12.62 -39.38 -3.28
C TYR A 508 12.57 -38.01 -2.59
N PHE A 509 13.64 -37.20 -2.68
CA PHE A 509 13.68 -35.84 -2.14
C PHE A 509 12.63 -34.90 -2.78
N LEU A 510 12.46 -35.04 -4.10
CA LEU A 510 11.46 -34.36 -4.91
C LEU A 510 10.13 -35.13 -4.99
N VAL A 511 10.06 -36.39 -4.57
CA VAL A 511 8.97 -37.37 -4.73
C VAL A 511 8.05 -37.38 -3.54
N PHE A 512 8.47 -36.91 -2.35
CA PHE A 512 7.47 -36.41 -1.39
C PHE A 512 6.64 -35.25 -1.98
N ILE A 513 7.19 -34.58 -2.99
CA ILE A 513 6.58 -33.44 -3.69
C ILE A 513 6.01 -33.88 -5.07
N ALA A 514 6.52 -34.97 -5.67
CA ALA A 514 6.18 -35.46 -7.00
C ALA A 514 5.35 -36.78 -7.03
N LEU A 515 5.32 -37.62 -5.99
CA LEU A 515 4.31 -38.69 -5.86
C LEU A 515 2.93 -38.14 -5.58
N MET A 516 2.87 -36.94 -5.04
CA MET A 516 1.66 -36.13 -5.00
C MET A 516 1.34 -35.46 -6.34
N SER A 517 2.17 -35.68 -7.38
CA SER A 517 2.10 -35.02 -8.70
C SER A 517 1.75 -35.95 -9.88
N LYS A 518 1.73 -37.27 -9.66
CA LYS A 518 1.32 -38.29 -10.63
C LYS A 518 0.81 -39.55 -9.91
N THR A 519 -0.42 -39.53 -9.46
CA THR A 519 -1.25 -40.74 -9.36
C THR A 519 -2.69 -40.33 -9.67
N ALA A 520 -3.37 -41.10 -10.53
CA ALA A 520 -4.78 -40.98 -10.84
C ALA A 520 -5.20 -39.79 -11.73
N MET A 521 -4.94 -39.91 -13.03
CA MET A 521 -5.94 -39.52 -14.02
C MET A 521 -5.80 -40.44 -15.24
N LEU A 522 -6.89 -41.14 -15.58
CA LEU A 522 -7.03 -42.39 -16.35
C LEU A 522 -6.88 -43.62 -15.41
N SER A 523 -7.90 -44.14 -14.73
CA SER A 523 -9.32 -44.28 -15.08
C SER A 523 -10.17 -44.41 -13.80
N PHE A 524 -11.15 -43.53 -13.65
CA PHE A 524 -12.41 -43.74 -12.92
C PHE A 524 -13.35 -42.63 -13.41
N VAL A 525 -13.83 -42.83 -14.65
CA VAL A 525 -15.23 -42.59 -15.02
C VAL A 525 -15.86 -43.97 -15.05
#